data_AF-A0A351Y5F0-F1
#
_entry.id   AF-A0A351Y5F0-F1
#
_cell.length_a   1.000
_cell.length_b   1.000
_cell.length_c   1.000
_cell.angle_alpha   90.00
_cell.angle_beta   90.00
_cell.angle_gamma   90.00
#
_symmetry.space_group_name_H-M   'P 1'
#
loop_
_entity.id
_entity.type
_entity.pdbx_description
1 polymer ?
#
loop_
_entity_poly.entity_id
_entity_poly.type
_entity_poly.pdbx_seq_one_letter_code
_entity_poly.pdbx_strand_id
1 'polypeptide(L)' 'MRSHSMRSCKRTFKINLIEKKVKLEDGSLLKVRVSSKIYKKLKGFI' A
#
# COMPACT_ATOMS: atom_id res chain seq x y z
N MET A 1 -7.46 -17.50 8.68
CA MET A 1 -8.77 -17.80 8.04
C MET A 1 -9.16 -19.19 8.50
N ARG A 2 -10.40 -19.39 8.93
CA ARG A 2 -10.86 -20.68 9.46
C ARG A 2 -11.72 -21.39 8.42
N SER A 3 -11.54 -22.71 8.27
CA SER A 3 -12.43 -23.53 7.45
C SER A 3 -13.78 -23.69 8.13
N HIS A 4 -14.76 -24.23 7.38
CA HIS A 4 -16.05 -24.66 7.92
C HIS A 4 -15.90 -25.68 9.08
N SER A 5 -14.86 -26.51 9.02
CA SER A 5 -14.47 -27.44 10.09
C SER A 5 -13.58 -26.82 11.19
N MET A 6 -13.52 -25.49 11.27
CA MET A 6 -12.73 -24.73 12.24
C MET A 6 -11.20 -24.94 12.18
N ARG A 7 -10.69 -25.57 11.12
CA ARG A 7 -9.24 -25.73 10.89
C ARG A 7 -8.61 -24.37 10.62
N SER A 8 -7.57 -24.02 11.38
CA SER A 8 -6.85 -22.77 11.22
C SER A 8 -5.78 -22.89 10.14
N CYS A 9 -5.84 -22.02 9.13
CA CYS A 9 -4.75 -21.85 8.18
C CYS A 9 -4.09 -20.48 8.40
N LYS A 10 -2.76 -20.47 8.44
CA LYS A 10 -1.94 -19.25 8.56
C LYS A 10 -2.01 -18.48 7.23
N ARG A 11 -2.69 -17.34 7.24
CA ARG A 11 -2.75 -16.40 6.11
C ARG A 11 -2.59 -14.99 6.63
N THR A 12 -1.71 -14.22 6.00
CA THR A 12 -1.55 -12.78 6.26
C THR A 12 -2.31 -11.97 5.22
N PHE A 13 -3.01 -10.93 5.64
CA PHE A 13 -3.59 -9.95 4.72
C PHE A 13 -2.50 -8.95 4.31
N LYS A 14 -2.14 -8.95 3.02
CA LYS A 14 -1.18 -7.99 2.49
C LYS A 14 -1.87 -6.65 2.23
N ILE A 15 -1.19 -5.57 2.58
CA ILE A 15 -1.64 -4.20 2.30
C ILE A 15 -1.56 -3.97 0.78
N ASN A 16 -2.57 -3.31 0.22
CA ASN A 16 -2.56 -2.91 -1.18
C ASN A 16 -1.62 -1.70 -1.36
N LEU A 17 -0.49 -1.93 -2.04
CA LEU A 17 0.57 -0.94 -2.28
C LEU A 17 0.54 -0.49 -3.74
N ILE A 18 0.67 0.81 -3.96
CA ILE A 18 0.73 1.46 -5.27
C ILE A 18 2.14 2.02 -5.46
N GLU A 19 2.74 1.75 -6.61
CA GLU A 19 4.04 2.34 -6.97
C GLU A 19 3.84 3.71 -7.63
N LYS A 20 4.52 4.74 -7.09
CA LYS A 20 4.50 6.09 -7.64
C LYS A 20 5.90 6.70 -7.64
N LYS A 21 6.15 7.56 -8.63
CA LYS A 21 7.34 8.43 -8.68
C LYS A 21 6.96 9.75 -8.03
N VAL A 22 7.65 10.12 -6.95
CA VAL A 22 7.47 11.39 -6.25
C VAL A 22 8.67 12.28 -6.56
N LYS A 23 8.41 13.54 -6.88
CA LYS A 23 9.46 14.55 -7.01
C LYS A 23 9.80 15.05 -5.62
N LEU A 24 11.06 14.94 -5.23
CA LEU A 24 11.56 15.54 -4.01
C LEU A 24 11.96 17.00 -4.28
N GLU A 25 12.10 17.79 -3.22
CA GLU A 25 12.44 19.22 -3.29
C GLU A 25 13.79 19.45 -3.99
N ASP A 26 14.70 18.48 -3.87
CA ASP A 26 16.02 18.48 -4.53
C ASP A 26 15.93 18.18 -6.05
N GLY A 27 14.73 18.07 -6.63
CA GLY A 27 14.50 17.77 -8.04
C GLY A 27 14.64 16.30 -8.42
N SER A 28 14.99 15.43 -7.48
CA SER A 28 15.16 13.99 -7.71
C SER A 28 13.80 13.25 -7.79
N LEU A 29 13.75 12.20 -8.61
CA LEU A 29 12.57 11.34 -8.79
C LEU A 29 12.72 10.05 -8.00
N LEU A 30 11.99 9.89 -6.91
CA LEU A 30 12.06 8.70 -6.06
C LEU A 30 10.84 7.80 -6.28
N LYS A 31 11.09 6.50 -6.51
CA LYS A 31 10.02 5.50 -6.67
C LYS A 31 9.63 4.96 -5.30
N VAL A 32 8.43 5.32 -4.83
CA VAL A 32 7.91 4.95 -3.51
C VAL A 32 6.70 4.03 -3.65
N ARG A 33 6.61 3.03 -2.77
CA ARG A 33 5.42 2.19 -2.59
C ARG A 33 4.55 2.79 -1.49
N VAL A 34 3.38 3.28 -1.86
CA VAL A 34 2.44 3.94 -0.94
C VAL A 34 1.21 3.08 -0.76
N SER A 35 0.66 3.01 0.45
CA SER A 35 -0.61 2.30 0.66
C SER A 35 -1.75 3.00 -0.09
N SER A 36 -2.65 2.23 -0.68
CA SER A 36 -3.77 2.78 -1.46
C SER A 36 -4.66 3.74 -0.66
N LYS A 37 -4.80 3.50 0.65
CA LYS A 37 -5.54 4.37 1.58
C LYS A 37 -4.87 5.75 1.73
N ILE A 38 -3.55 5.78 1.90
CA ILE A 38 -2.79 7.02 2.02
C ILE A 38 -2.80 7.76 0.68
N TYR A 39 -2.57 7.06 -0.43
CA TYR A 39 -2.63 7.65 -1.77
C TYR A 39 -3.98 8.35 -2.03
N LYS A 40 -5.12 7.69 -1.73
CA LYS A 40 -6.44 8.30 -1.91
C LYS A 40 -6.63 9.55 -1.06
N LYS A 41 -6.11 9.56 0.17
CA LYS A 41 -6.21 10.71 1.09
C LYS A 41 -5.36 11.89 0.63
N LEU A 42 -4.18 11.63 0.08
CA LEU A 42 -3.22 12.65 -0.35
C LEU A 42 -3.34 13.04 -1.83
N LYS A 43 -4.22 12.39 -2.60
CA LYS A 43 -4.40 12.63 -4.05
C LYS A 43 -4.70 14.11 -4.40
N GLY A 44 -5.20 14.92 -3.46
CA GLY A 44 -5.44 16.35 -3.68
C GLY A 44 -4.28 17.27 -3.27
N PHE A 45 -3.25 16.74 -2.61
CA PHE A 45 -2.07 17.47 -2.13
C PHE A 45 -0.79 17.10 -2.89
N ILE A 46 -0.81 16.01 -3.67
CA ILE A 46 0.27 15.49 -4.52
C ILE A 46 -0.11 15.72 -5.98
#